data_AF-A0A6V7LDL2-F1
#
_entry.id   AF-A0A6V7LDL2-F1
#
_cell.length_a   1.000
_cell.length_b   1.000
_cell.length_c   1.000
_cell.angle_alpha   90.00
_cell.angle_beta   90.00
_cell.angle_gamma   90.00
#
_symmetry.space_group_name_H-M   'P 1'
#
loop_
_entity.id
_entity.type
_entity.pdbx_description
1 polymer ?
#
loop_
_entity_poly.entity_id
_entity_poly.type
_entity_poly.pdbx_seq_one_letter_code
_entity_poly.pdbx_strand_id
1 'polypeptide(L)'
;PNSFRHVFDRPIAAQQLAKDYFHLRQLLNELGYDASILVGPEANHIGDPAQRGDTYASEFLKNDGHSVDFATWHQYYLNGREAKVMDFINPAVFNRLINEINYFQKAINDSGRNVKMWL
;
A
#
# COMPACT_ATOMS: atom_id res chain seq x y z
N PRO A 1 -5.56 0.90 -4.51
CA PRO A 1 -6.89 0.22 -4.40
C PRO A 1 -8.11 1.16 -4.24
N ASN A 2 -8.03 2.23 -3.43
CA ASN A 2 -9.18 3.09 -3.17
C ASN A 2 -9.73 3.84 -4.40
N SER A 3 -8.92 4.06 -5.44
CA SER A 3 -9.38 4.65 -6.71
C SER A 3 -10.41 3.80 -7.44
N PHE A 4 -10.49 2.48 -7.21
CA PHE A 4 -11.49 1.62 -7.85
C PHE A 4 -12.92 2.03 -7.48
N ARG A 5 -13.14 2.37 -6.21
CA ARG A 5 -14.44 2.89 -5.78
C ARG A 5 -14.74 4.24 -6.44
N HIS A 6 -13.74 5.11 -6.55
CA HIS A 6 -13.95 6.44 -7.13
C HIS A 6 -14.20 6.40 -8.65
N VAL A 7 -13.48 5.54 -9.38
CA VAL A 7 -13.50 5.48 -10.84
C VAL A 7 -14.57 4.53 -11.37
N PHE A 8 -14.81 3.41 -10.68
CA PHE A 8 -15.67 2.32 -11.15
C PHE A 8 -16.85 2.00 -10.23
N ASP A 9 -17.02 2.74 -9.14
CA ASP A 9 -18.03 2.49 -8.09
C ASP A 9 -17.99 1.05 -7.53
N ARG A 10 -16.77 0.49 -7.42
CA ARG A 10 -16.57 -0.87 -6.91
C ARG A 10 -15.54 -0.88 -5.78
N PRO A 11 -15.95 -1.13 -4.52
CA PRO A 11 -15.02 -1.40 -3.46
C PRO A 11 -14.41 -2.81 -3.61
N ILE A 12 -13.10 -2.93 -3.50
CA ILE A 12 -12.39 -4.21 -3.50
C ILE A 12 -11.80 -4.43 -2.10
N ALA A 13 -12.29 -5.45 -1.40
CA ALA A 13 -11.78 -5.83 -0.10
C ALA A 13 -10.31 -6.30 -0.20
N ALA A 14 -9.52 -6.08 0.85
CA ALA A 14 -8.10 -6.42 0.87
C ALA A 14 -7.85 -7.92 0.61
N GLN A 15 -8.70 -8.78 1.16
CA GLN A 15 -8.65 -10.24 0.99
C GLN A 15 -8.94 -10.65 -0.45
N GLN A 16 -9.82 -9.93 -1.15
CA GLN A 16 -10.09 -10.21 -2.56
C GLN A 16 -8.89 -9.83 -3.41
N LEU A 17 -8.35 -8.62 -3.22
CA LEU A 17 -7.16 -8.18 -3.94
C LEU A 17 -5.97 -9.11 -3.69
N ALA A 18 -5.81 -9.61 -2.47
CA ALA A 18 -4.76 -10.56 -2.11
C ALA A 18 -4.88 -11.88 -2.88
N LYS A 19 -6.09 -12.41 -3.04
CA LYS A 19 -6.36 -13.59 -3.88
C LYS A 19 -6.06 -13.32 -5.35
N ASP A 20 -6.42 -12.13 -5.83
CA ASP A 20 -6.15 -11.72 -7.23
C ASP A 20 -4.63 -11.67 -7.49
N TYR A 21 -3.85 -11.15 -6.54
CA TYR A 21 -2.38 -11.13 -6.60
C TYR A 21 -1.76 -12.53 -6.52
N PHE A 22 -2.29 -13.39 -5.67
CA PHE A 22 -1.87 -14.78 -5.60
C PHE A 22 -2.10 -15.50 -6.94
N HIS A 23 -3.26 -15.30 -7.56
CA HIS A 23 -3.54 -15.85 -8.88
C HIS A 23 -2.62 -15.28 -9.96
N LEU A 24 -2.35 -13.97 -9.94
CA LEU A 24 -1.39 -13.33 -10.84
C LEU A 24 0.01 -13.95 -10.69
N ARG A 25 0.47 -14.21 -9.46
CA ARG A 25 1.75 -14.89 -9.23
C ARG A 25 1.77 -16.29 -9.85
N GLN A 26 0.71 -17.07 -9.72
CA GLN A 26 0.62 -18.38 -10.35
C GLN A 26 0.73 -18.30 -11.87
N LEU A 27 0.00 -17.36 -12.49
CA LEU A 27 0.05 -17.15 -13.94
C LEU A 27 1.44 -16.72 -14.43
N LEU A 28 2.09 -15.80 -13.72
CA LEU A 28 3.45 -15.38 -14.06
C LEU A 28 4.42 -16.56 -14.01
N ASN A 29 4.33 -17.40 -12.98
CA ASN A 29 5.17 -18.59 -12.85
C ASN A 29 4.90 -19.60 -13.99
N GLU A 30 3.64 -19.86 -14.33
CA GLU A 30 3.26 -20.79 -15.42
C GLU A 30 3.77 -20.33 -16.79
N LEU A 31 3.87 -19.01 -17.01
CA LEU A 31 4.35 -18.41 -18.25
C LEU A 31 5.89 -18.27 -18.32
N GLY A 32 6.62 -18.73 -17.29
CA GLY A 32 8.08 -18.65 -17.24
C GLY A 32 8.62 -17.29 -16.78
N TYR A 33 7.80 -16.50 -16.07
CA TYR A 33 8.17 -15.21 -15.47
C TYR A 33 8.33 -15.33 -13.95
N ASP A 34 8.69 -16.50 -13.42
CA ASP A 34 8.85 -16.75 -11.99
C ASP A 34 9.91 -15.85 -11.32
N ALA A 35 10.92 -15.42 -12.09
CA ALA A 35 11.93 -14.46 -11.63
C ALA A 35 11.46 -12.98 -11.66
N SER A 36 10.25 -12.69 -12.17
CA SER A 36 9.74 -11.32 -12.23
C SER A 36 9.27 -10.84 -10.87
N ILE A 37 9.56 -9.56 -10.59
CA ILE A 37 9.13 -8.90 -9.36
C ILE A 37 7.63 -8.59 -9.45
N LEU A 38 6.87 -8.94 -8.41
CA LEU A 38 5.50 -8.51 -8.20
C LEU A 38 5.44 -7.62 -6.95
N VAL A 39 4.85 -6.44 -7.07
CA VAL A 39 4.76 -5.46 -5.98
C VAL A 39 3.32 -5.07 -5.74
N GLY A 40 2.95 -4.83 -4.48
CA GLY A 40 1.60 -4.46 -4.10
C GLY A 40 1.47 -4.19 -2.60
N PRO A 41 0.31 -3.72 -2.10
CA PRO A 41 -0.93 -3.51 -2.82
C PRO A 41 -1.12 -2.09 -3.36
N GLU A 42 -0.06 -1.27 -3.42
CA GLU A 42 -0.17 0.17 -3.73
C GLU A 42 -1.09 0.88 -2.73
N ALA A 43 -0.91 0.59 -1.43
CA ALA A 43 -1.76 1.12 -0.36
C ALA A 43 -1.69 2.65 -0.29
N ASN A 44 -2.80 3.30 0.04
CA ASN A 44 -2.85 4.75 0.22
C ASN A 44 -3.51 5.10 1.55
N HIS A 45 -3.43 6.37 1.94
CA HIS A 45 -3.94 6.84 3.25
C HIS A 45 -3.29 6.13 4.44
N ILE A 46 -1.97 5.87 4.35
CA ILE A 46 -1.17 5.36 5.46
C ILE A 46 -1.11 6.40 6.57
N GLY A 47 -1.27 5.97 7.82
CA GLY A 47 -1.24 6.85 8.99
C GLY A 47 -2.38 7.86 9.06
N ASP A 48 -3.47 7.64 8.31
CA ASP A 48 -4.68 8.46 8.47
C ASP A 48 -5.32 8.20 9.86
N PRO A 49 -6.08 9.16 10.43
CA PRO A 49 -6.66 9.00 11.77
C PRO A 49 -7.54 7.74 11.95
N ALA A 50 -8.10 7.24 10.85
CA ALA A 50 -8.94 6.04 10.83
C ALA A 50 -8.14 4.76 10.54
N GLN A 51 -6.83 4.85 10.31
CA GLN A 51 -5.89 3.77 9.98
C GLN A 51 -6.38 2.85 8.86
N ARG A 52 -7.10 3.41 7.89
CA ARG A 52 -7.75 2.63 6.82
C ARG A 52 -6.71 2.05 5.87
N GLY A 53 -5.71 2.84 5.50
CA GLY A 53 -4.61 2.38 4.66
C GLY A 53 -3.80 1.27 5.34
N ASP A 54 -3.49 1.48 6.61
CA ASP A 54 -2.71 0.56 7.44
C ASP A 54 -3.43 -0.80 7.59
N THR A 55 -4.72 -0.76 7.95
CA THR A 55 -5.55 -1.96 8.09
C THR A 55 -5.67 -2.69 6.76
N TYR A 56 -5.90 -1.97 5.66
CA TYR A 56 -6.01 -2.57 4.33
C TYR A 56 -4.71 -3.26 3.91
N ALA A 57 -3.55 -2.62 4.12
CA ALA A 57 -2.25 -3.19 3.80
C ALA A 57 -1.96 -4.44 4.63
N SER A 58 -2.25 -4.39 5.94
CA SER A 58 -2.05 -5.54 6.82
C SER A 58 -2.94 -6.73 6.43
N GLU A 59 -4.22 -6.48 6.15
CA GLU A 59 -5.16 -7.51 5.70
C GLU A 59 -4.78 -8.09 4.35
N PHE A 60 -4.32 -7.27 3.40
CA PHE A 60 -3.84 -7.75 2.10
C PHE A 60 -2.64 -8.69 2.29
N LEU A 61 -1.59 -8.22 2.98
CA LEU A 61 -0.35 -8.96 3.19
C LEU A 61 -0.57 -10.27 3.97
N LYS A 62 -1.53 -10.30 4.90
CA LYS A 62 -1.90 -11.52 5.63
C LYS A 62 -2.51 -12.59 4.72
N ASN A 63 -3.09 -12.21 3.58
CA ASN A 63 -3.86 -13.10 2.69
C ASN A 63 -3.21 -13.27 1.31
N ASP A 64 -2.06 -12.66 1.04
CA ASP A 64 -1.45 -12.59 -0.30
C ASP A 64 -0.77 -13.88 -0.76
N GLY A 65 -0.69 -14.90 0.11
CA GLY A 65 -0.03 -16.16 -0.18
C GLY A 65 1.46 -16.00 -0.53
N HIS A 66 2.12 -14.98 0.01
CA HIS A 66 3.50 -14.61 -0.31
C HIS A 66 3.72 -14.19 -1.77
N SER A 67 2.68 -13.67 -2.44
CA SER A 67 2.74 -13.34 -3.87
C SER A 67 3.62 -12.13 -4.20
N VAL A 68 3.68 -11.12 -3.32
CA VAL A 68 4.49 -9.91 -3.56
C VAL A 68 5.90 -10.02 -2.97
N ASP A 69 6.86 -9.47 -3.71
CA ASP A 69 8.27 -9.31 -3.34
C ASP A 69 8.52 -8.03 -2.53
N PHE A 70 7.73 -6.99 -2.79
CA PHE A 70 7.79 -5.71 -2.08
C PHE A 70 6.38 -5.22 -1.74
N ALA A 71 6.24 -4.73 -0.50
CA ALA A 71 5.03 -4.08 -0.03
C ALA A 71 5.04 -2.61 -0.46
N THR A 72 4.10 -2.20 -1.31
CA THR A 72 4.06 -0.83 -1.86
C THR A 72 2.96 0.03 -1.29
N TRP A 73 3.25 1.32 -1.16
CA TRP A 73 2.32 2.34 -0.67
C TRP A 73 2.59 3.69 -1.34
N HIS A 74 1.64 4.62 -1.25
CA HIS A 74 1.75 5.96 -1.82
C HIS A 74 1.81 7.02 -0.73
N GLN A 75 2.57 8.09 -0.99
CA GLN A 75 2.69 9.23 -0.09
C GLN A 75 2.45 10.55 -0.81
N TYR A 76 1.67 11.41 -0.16
CA TYR A 76 1.42 12.77 -0.58
C TYR A 76 1.40 13.67 0.65
N TYR A 77 2.31 14.65 0.70
CA TYR A 77 2.36 15.59 1.82
C TYR A 77 1.12 16.48 1.91
N LEU A 78 0.62 16.94 0.75
CA LEU A 78 -0.37 18.00 0.66
C LEU A 78 -1.39 17.69 -0.44
N ASN A 79 -2.62 18.18 -0.26
CA ASN A 79 -3.59 18.26 -1.33
C ASN A 79 -3.23 19.45 -2.23
N GLY A 80 -2.91 19.20 -3.51
CA GLY A 80 -2.52 20.25 -4.45
C GLY A 80 -3.56 21.35 -4.69
N ARG A 81 -4.84 21.12 -4.33
CA ARG A 81 -5.89 22.13 -4.40
C ARG A 81 -5.81 23.18 -3.29
N GLU A 82 -5.17 22.85 -2.17
CA GLU A 82 -5.16 23.66 -0.94
C GLU A 82 -3.75 24.06 -0.50
N ALA A 83 -2.72 23.43 -1.07
CA ALA A 83 -1.32 23.65 -0.72
C ALA A 83 -0.88 25.10 -0.97
N LYS A 84 -0.12 25.65 -0.02
CA LYS A 84 0.45 27.00 -0.07
C LYS A 84 1.96 26.93 -0.16
N VAL A 85 2.60 27.98 -0.71
CA VAL A 85 4.07 28.09 -0.76
C VAL A 85 4.72 27.88 0.61
N MET A 86 4.10 28.38 1.68
CA MET A 86 4.59 28.21 3.04
C MET A 86 4.62 26.75 3.51
N ASP A 87 3.75 25.88 2.99
CA ASP A 87 3.73 24.47 3.37
C ASP A 87 4.97 23.74 2.84
N PHE A 88 5.51 24.15 1.69
CA PHE A 88 6.70 23.55 1.06
C PHE A 88 8.01 23.89 1.76
N ILE A 89 8.00 24.84 2.70
CA ILE A 89 9.16 25.19 3.53
C ILE A 89 8.92 24.90 5.01
N ASN A 90 7.75 24.35 5.37
CA ASN A 90 7.39 24.06 6.75
C ASN A 90 7.92 22.67 7.16
N PRO A 91 8.88 22.57 8.10
CA PRO A 91 9.41 21.28 8.57
C PRO A 91 8.34 20.33 9.11
N ALA A 92 7.25 20.87 9.67
CA ALA A 92 6.16 20.05 10.19
C ALA A 92 5.44 19.24 9.09
N VAL A 93 5.42 19.73 7.86
CA VAL A 93 4.86 18.98 6.71
C VAL A 93 5.73 17.76 6.42
N PHE A 94 7.06 17.92 6.40
CA PHE A 94 8.00 16.83 6.15
C PHE A 94 8.03 15.78 7.28
N ASN A 95 7.82 16.20 8.53
CA ASN A 95 7.74 15.32 9.68
C ASN A 95 6.56 14.32 9.64
N ARG A 96 5.64 14.43 8.67
CA ARG A 96 4.60 13.43 8.47
C ARG A 96 5.15 12.11 7.93
N LEU A 97 6.16 12.17 7.06
CA LEU A 97 6.68 10.98 6.37
C LEU A 97 7.21 9.93 7.34
N ILE A 98 7.93 10.33 8.39
CA ILE A 98 8.46 9.37 9.38
C ILE A 98 7.35 8.62 10.10
N ASN A 99 6.23 9.29 10.39
CA ASN A 99 5.07 8.64 11.00
C ASN A 99 4.42 7.67 10.01
N GLU A 100 4.22 8.08 8.76
CA GLU A 100 3.63 7.23 7.72
C GLU A 100 4.49 5.97 7.46
N ILE A 101 5.82 6.11 7.42
CA ILE A 101 6.76 4.96 7.36
C ILE A 101 6.54 4.02 8.54
N ASN A 102 6.45 4.55 9.76
CA ASN A 102 6.24 3.73 10.96
C ASN A 102 4.90 3.00 10.95
N TYR A 103 3.83 3.65 10.50
CA TYR A 103 2.51 3.02 10.35
C TYR A 103 2.53 1.90 9.30
N PHE A 104 3.17 2.11 8.16
CA PHE A 104 3.27 1.07 7.14
C PHE A 104 4.13 -0.11 7.61
N GLN A 105 5.26 0.16 8.29
CA GLN A 105 6.07 -0.89 8.88
C GLN A 105 5.28 -1.70 9.92
N LYS A 106 4.45 -1.03 10.74
CA LYS A 106 3.56 -1.69 11.69
C LYS A 106 2.56 -2.59 10.96
N ALA A 107 1.94 -2.12 9.88
CA ALA A 107 1.00 -2.92 9.09
C ALA A 107 1.66 -4.19 8.51
N ILE A 108 2.91 -4.08 8.01
CA ILE A 108 3.71 -5.23 7.57
C ILE A 108 3.93 -6.20 8.74
N ASN A 109 4.38 -5.71 9.90
CA ASN A 109 4.65 -6.55 11.06
C ASN A 109 3.38 -7.27 11.57
N ASP A 110 2.26 -6.55 11.66
CA ASP A 110 0.96 -7.09 12.11
C ASP A 110 0.40 -8.15 11.15
N SER A 111 0.79 -8.10 9.86
CA SER A 111 0.40 -9.12 8.88
C SER A 111 1.15 -10.45 9.07
N GLY A 112 2.24 -10.46 9.86
CA GLY A 112 3.13 -11.60 10.04
C GLY A 112 4.09 -11.84 8.86
N ARG A 113 4.11 -10.95 7.86
CA ARG A 113 5.02 -11.03 6.72
C ARG A 113 6.36 -10.37 7.03
N ASN A 114 7.43 -10.91 6.44
CA ASN A 114 8.74 -10.27 6.39
C ASN A 114 9.03 -9.84 4.95
N VAL A 115 8.55 -8.66 4.58
CA VAL A 115 8.65 -8.10 3.23
C VAL A 115 9.17 -6.68 3.29
N LYS A 116 10.00 -6.29 2.32
CA LYS A 116 10.54 -4.93 2.26
C LYS A 116 9.47 -3.97 1.76
N MET A 117 9.42 -2.77 2.35
CA MET A 117 8.55 -1.70 1.85
C MET A 117 9.20 -0.95 0.70
N TRP A 118 8.39 -0.53 -0.27
CA TRP A 118 8.71 0.44 -1.32
C TRP A 118 7.68 1.57 -1.30
N LEU A 119 8.15 2.82 -1.43
CA LEU A 119 7.32 4.02 -1.52
C LEU A 119 7.27 4.52 -2.97
#